data_AF-A0A9D6EWH4-F1
#
_entry.id   AF-A0A9D6EWH4-F1
#
_cell.length_a   1.000
_cell.length_b   1.000
_cell.length_c   1.000
_cell.angle_alpha   90.00
_cell.angle_beta   90.00
_cell.angle_gamma   90.00
#
_symmetry.space_group_name_H-M   'P 1'
#
loop_
_entity.id
_entity.type
_entity.pdbx_description
1 polymer ?
#
loop_
_entity_poly.entity_id
_entity_poly.type
_entity_poly.pdbx_seq_one_letter_code
_entity_poly.pdbx_strand_id
1 'polypeptide(L)'
;MPSCPQCTKPLREITRRCPSCQADLDLLVDYVSHLQGGLERAETLVKAGDLGQAIWAYLEVLEVDPDNPQARKQISQVVTAVRQFDTVMPGRRWANNLPPLLPPGPRPWWHWAIFGSAVLAALALGFFIAKAPDIEWPTLPANVPEIKPANNHQLGPRQ
;
A
#
# COMPACT_ATOMS: atom_id res chain seq x y z
N MET A 1 -36.12 9.51 -13.68
CA MET A 1 -37.15 9.48 -12.63
C MET A 1 -37.97 8.22 -12.85
N PRO A 2 -38.06 7.30 -11.87
CA PRO A 2 -38.82 6.07 -12.04
C PRO A 2 -40.32 6.36 -12.18
N SER A 3 -40.97 5.62 -13.07
CA SER A 3 -42.42 5.67 -13.30
C SER A 3 -43.10 4.55 -12.53
N CYS A 4 -44.30 4.79 -12.00
CA CYS A 4 -45.07 3.71 -11.38
C CYS A 4 -45.49 2.68 -12.44
N PRO A 5 -45.22 1.37 -12.27
CA PRO A 5 -45.58 0.35 -13.27
C PRO A 5 -47.10 0.16 -13.40
N GLN A 6 -47.87 0.52 -12.37
CA GLN A 6 -49.33 0.33 -12.36
C GLN A 6 -50.12 1.50 -12.98
N CYS A 7 -49.68 2.74 -12.79
CA CYS A 7 -50.40 3.91 -13.29
C CYS A 7 -49.59 4.78 -14.27
N THR A 8 -48.35 4.42 -14.55
CA THR A 8 -47.41 5.10 -15.47
C THR A 8 -47.07 6.54 -15.11
N LYS A 9 -47.59 7.06 -13.99
CA LYS A 9 -47.30 8.42 -13.52
C LYS A 9 -45.86 8.50 -12.98
N PRO A 10 -45.15 9.61 -13.26
CA PRO A 10 -43.81 9.82 -12.73
C PRO A 10 -43.86 10.02 -11.21
N LEU A 11 -42.94 9.39 -10.49
CA LEU A 11 -42.82 9.55 -9.05
C LEU A 11 -41.91 10.75 -8.75
N ARG A 12 -42.41 11.72 -7.98
CA ARG A 12 -41.60 12.87 -7.51
C ARG A 12 -40.64 12.47 -6.39
N GLU A 13 -41.06 11.51 -5.58
CA GLU A 13 -40.32 11.01 -4.43
C GLU A 13 -40.47 9.49 -4.35
N ILE A 14 -39.38 8.82 -3.97
CA ILE A 14 -39.32 7.36 -3.86
C ILE A 14 -39.97 6.99 -2.52
N THR A 15 -41.27 6.68 -2.58
CA THR A 15 -42.10 6.32 -1.41
C THR A 15 -42.61 4.89 -1.55
N ARG A 16 -42.83 4.21 -0.41
CA ARG A 16 -43.29 2.81 -0.38
C ARG A 16 -44.67 2.59 -1.01
N ARG A 17 -45.49 3.63 -1.11
CA ARG A 17 -46.81 3.58 -1.77
C ARG A 17 -46.96 4.71 -2.76
N CYS A 18 -47.45 4.41 -3.97
CA CYS A 18 -47.71 5.45 -4.96
C CYS A 18 -48.83 6.40 -4.49
N PRO A 19 -48.62 7.74 -4.46
CA PRO A 19 -49.65 8.68 -3.98
C PRO A 19 -50.87 8.75 -4.90
N SER A 20 -50.76 8.32 -6.16
CA SER A 20 -51.87 8.41 -7.11
C SER A 20 -52.74 7.16 -7.19
N CYS A 21 -52.17 5.96 -7.07
CA CYS A 21 -52.90 4.70 -7.24
C CYS A 21 -52.77 3.75 -6.05
N GLN A 22 -52.02 4.14 -5.00
CA GLN A 22 -51.77 3.36 -3.79
C GLN A 22 -51.11 1.98 -4.02
N ALA A 23 -50.53 1.74 -5.19
CA ALA A 23 -49.75 0.54 -5.45
C ALA A 23 -48.55 0.45 -4.49
N ASP A 24 -48.28 -0.76 -3.99
CA ASP A 24 -47.12 -1.07 -3.18
C ASP A 24 -45.85 -1.06 -4.04
N LEU A 25 -44.86 -0.30 -3.61
CA LEU A 25 -43.58 -0.09 -4.28
C LEU A 25 -42.41 -0.50 -3.38
N ASP A 26 -42.65 -1.19 -2.26
CA ASP A 26 -41.60 -1.49 -1.26
C ASP A 26 -40.35 -2.15 -1.89
N LEU A 27 -40.56 -3.19 -2.71
CA LEU A 27 -39.46 -3.88 -3.40
C LEU A 27 -38.69 -2.96 -4.37
N LEU A 28 -39.39 -2.04 -5.04
CA LEU A 28 -38.76 -1.09 -5.96
C LEU A 28 -37.98 -0.01 -5.19
N VAL A 29 -38.49 0.44 -4.05
CA VAL A 29 -37.79 1.35 -3.16
C VAL A 29 -36.51 0.70 -2.63
N ASP A 30 -36.60 -0.52 -2.12
CA ASP A 30 -35.46 -1.26 -1.60
C ASP A 30 -34.40 -1.48 -2.69
N TYR A 31 -34.81 -1.92 -3.87
CA TYR A 31 -33.93 -2.08 -5.02
C TYR A 31 -33.19 -0.77 -5.39
N VAL A 32 -33.94 0.33 -5.56
CA VAL A 32 -33.34 1.63 -5.92
C VAL A 32 -32.42 2.14 -4.82
N SER A 33 -32.79 1.98 -3.54
CA SER A 33 -31.96 2.38 -2.41
C SER A 33 -30.65 1.60 -2.34
N HIS A 34 -30.68 0.30 -2.64
CA HIS A 34 -29.50 -0.54 -2.68
C HIS A 34 -28.53 -0.09 -3.80
N LEU A 35 -29.05 0.17 -5.00
CA LEU A 35 -28.25 0.68 -6.12
C LEU A 35 -27.63 2.05 -5.80
N GLN A 36 -28.42 2.98 -5.25
CA GLN A 36 -27.94 4.31 -4.88
C GLN A 36 -26.85 4.24 -3.79
N GLY A 37 -27.06 3.44 -2.75
CA GLY A 37 -26.07 3.25 -1.70
C GLY A 37 -24.78 2.61 -2.19
N GLY A 38 -24.86 1.66 -3.13
CA GLY A 38 -23.68 1.08 -3.78
C GLY A 38 -22.89 2.12 -4.59
N LEU A 39 -23.58 2.98 -5.35
CA LEU A 39 -22.95 4.06 -6.11
C LEU A 39 -22.29 5.11 -5.23
N GLU A 40 -22.95 5.53 -4.14
CA GLU A 40 -22.41 6.52 -3.21
C GLU A 40 -21.16 5.99 -2.47
N ARG A 41 -21.19 4.70 -2.07
CA ARG A 41 -20.03 4.02 -1.51
C ARG A 41 -18.87 4.01 -2.51
N ALA A 42 -19.13 3.62 -3.77
CA ALA A 42 -18.12 3.59 -4.81
C ALA A 42 -17.51 4.99 -5.04
N GLU A 43 -18.33 6.03 -5.10
CA GLU A 43 -17.86 7.42 -5.25
C GLU A 43 -17.01 7.87 -4.06
N THR A 44 -17.38 7.49 -2.85
CA THR A 44 -16.61 7.79 -1.64
C THR A 44 -15.22 7.14 -1.69
N LEU A 45 -15.15 5.88 -2.15
CA LEU A 45 -13.88 5.17 -2.34
C LEU A 45 -13.02 5.81 -3.44
N VAL A 46 -13.61 6.30 -4.53
CA VAL A 46 -12.89 7.08 -5.54
C VAL A 46 -12.30 8.35 -4.94
N LYS A 47 -13.08 9.10 -4.15
CA LYS A 47 -12.61 10.32 -3.45
C LYS A 47 -11.51 10.03 -2.44
N ALA A 48 -11.53 8.84 -1.82
CA ALA A 48 -10.48 8.38 -0.91
C ALA A 48 -9.20 7.92 -1.63
N GLY A 49 -9.25 7.68 -2.94
CA GLY A 49 -8.12 7.16 -3.73
C GLY A 49 -8.04 5.63 -3.76
N ASP A 50 -8.99 4.93 -3.12
CA ASP A 50 -9.05 3.47 -3.07
C ASP A 50 -9.69 2.89 -4.35
N LEU A 51 -9.04 3.13 -5.50
CA LEU A 51 -9.59 2.83 -6.83
C LEU A 51 -9.95 1.35 -7.02
N GLY A 52 -9.19 0.43 -6.42
CA GLY A 52 -9.47 -1.01 -6.49
C GLY A 52 -10.79 -1.38 -5.82
N GLN A 53 -11.04 -0.87 -4.61
CA GLN A 53 -12.30 -1.11 -3.90
C GLN A 53 -13.47 -0.39 -4.58
N ALA A 54 -13.23 0.81 -5.12
CA ALA A 54 -14.24 1.54 -5.89
C ALA A 54 -14.72 0.74 -7.12
N ILE A 55 -13.80 0.10 -7.86
CA ILE A 55 -14.15 -0.76 -9.00
C ILE A 55 -15.04 -1.91 -8.54
N TRP A 56 -14.69 -2.59 -7.45
CA TRP A 56 -15.52 -3.67 -6.89
C TRP A 56 -16.93 -3.19 -6.53
N ALA A 57 -17.04 -2.05 -5.84
CA ALA A 57 -18.34 -1.49 -5.49
C ALA A 57 -19.20 -1.12 -6.73
N TYR A 58 -18.58 -0.64 -7.82
CA TYR A 58 -19.31 -0.45 -9.08
C TYR A 58 -19.74 -1.77 -9.72
N LEU A 59 -18.91 -2.82 -9.64
CA LEU A 59 -19.25 -4.13 -10.17
C LEU A 59 -20.42 -4.77 -9.40
N GLU A 60 -20.48 -4.60 -8.08
CA GLU A 60 -21.66 -5.03 -7.27
C GLU A 60 -22.95 -4.37 -7.78
N VAL A 61 -22.92 -3.07 -8.09
CA VAL A 61 -24.07 -2.36 -8.66
C VAL A 61 -24.43 -2.92 -10.05
N LEU A 62 -23.44 -3.21 -10.88
CA LEU A 62 -23.63 -3.76 -12.23
C LEU A 62 -24.06 -5.23 -12.25
N GLU A 63 -23.77 -5.99 -11.20
CA GLU A 63 -24.27 -7.36 -11.02
C GLU A 63 -25.77 -7.36 -10.78
N VAL A 64 -26.27 -6.38 -10.04
CA VAL A 64 -27.70 -6.17 -9.78
C VAL A 64 -28.41 -5.53 -10.98
N ASP A 65 -27.79 -4.51 -11.59
CA ASP A 65 -28.31 -3.78 -12.75
C ASP A 65 -27.23 -3.60 -13.85
N PRO A 66 -27.13 -4.54 -14.81
CA PRO A 66 -26.08 -4.53 -15.82
C PRO A 66 -26.17 -3.34 -16.79
N ASP A 67 -27.36 -2.75 -16.92
CA ASP A 67 -27.64 -1.64 -17.82
C ASP A 67 -27.60 -0.28 -17.12
N ASN A 68 -27.21 -0.22 -15.84
CA ASN A 68 -27.13 1.03 -15.08
C ASN A 68 -26.16 2.04 -15.75
N PRO A 69 -26.68 3.11 -16.38
CA PRO A 69 -25.84 4.00 -17.20
C PRO A 69 -24.85 4.80 -16.34
N GLN A 70 -25.22 5.08 -15.09
CA GLN A 70 -24.36 5.82 -14.16
C GLN A 70 -23.18 4.96 -13.72
N ALA A 71 -23.42 3.72 -13.28
CA ALA A 71 -22.36 2.80 -12.88
C ALA A 71 -21.38 2.55 -14.03
N ARG A 72 -21.88 2.23 -15.24
CA ARG A 72 -21.05 2.01 -16.44
C ARG A 72 -20.20 3.22 -16.81
N LYS A 73 -20.78 4.42 -16.75
CA LYS A 73 -20.03 5.66 -17.03
C LYS A 73 -18.92 5.86 -16.00
N GLN A 74 -19.22 5.76 -14.71
CA GLN A 74 -18.25 6.02 -13.65
C GLN A 74 -17.11 4.99 -13.61
N ILE A 75 -17.43 3.68 -13.71
CA ILE A 75 -16.39 2.64 -13.73
C ILE A 75 -15.47 2.80 -14.94
N SER A 76 -16.00 3.14 -16.12
CA SER A 76 -15.17 3.37 -17.31
C SER A 76 -14.19 4.52 -17.10
N GLN A 77 -14.61 5.62 -16.48
CA GLN A 77 -13.74 6.74 -16.15
C GLN A 77 -12.63 6.31 -15.17
N VAL A 78 -12.98 5.59 -14.11
CA VAL A 78 -12.01 5.08 -13.13
C VAL A 78 -11.00 4.14 -13.80
N VAL A 79 -11.46 3.19 -14.60
CA VAL A 79 -10.56 2.25 -15.32
C VAL A 79 -9.65 2.98 -16.31
N THR A 80 -10.15 4.00 -17.02
CA THR A 80 -9.30 4.81 -17.90
C THR A 80 -8.24 5.58 -17.12
N ALA A 81 -8.58 6.14 -15.95
CA ALA A 81 -7.64 6.84 -15.10
C ALA A 81 -6.56 5.90 -14.55
N VAL A 82 -6.93 4.71 -14.06
CA VAL A 82 -5.98 3.68 -13.60
C VAL A 82 -5.04 3.29 -14.74
N ARG A 83 -5.59 3.03 -15.93
CA ARG A 83 -4.78 2.67 -17.11
C ARG A 83 -3.80 3.77 -17.50
N GLN A 84 -4.23 5.03 -17.49
CA GLN A 84 -3.36 6.17 -17.77
C GLN A 84 -2.25 6.28 -16.73
N PHE A 85 -2.58 6.14 -15.44
CA PHE A 85 -1.59 6.16 -14.37
C PHE A 85 -0.54 5.05 -14.52
N ASP A 86 -0.98 3.83 -14.84
CA ASP A 86 -0.10 2.69 -15.10
C ASP A 86 0.80 2.89 -16.32
N THR A 87 0.35 3.64 -17.33
CA THR A 87 1.18 3.96 -18.50
C THR A 87 2.24 5.02 -18.22
N VAL A 88 1.95 6.01 -17.36
CA VAL A 88 2.86 7.12 -17.04
C VAL A 88 3.90 6.73 -15.99
N MET A 89 3.62 5.72 -15.16
CA MET A 89 4.58 5.16 -14.19
C MET A 89 5.02 3.73 -14.53
N PRO A 90 5.69 3.51 -15.68
CA PRO A 90 6.06 2.17 -16.14
C PRO A 90 7.03 1.46 -15.18
N GLY A 91 7.75 2.20 -14.34
CA GLY A 91 8.72 1.69 -13.37
C GLY A 91 8.15 0.79 -12.27
N ARG A 92 6.83 0.73 -12.07
CA ARG A 92 6.20 -0.24 -11.13
C ARG A 92 5.84 -1.58 -11.79
N ARG A 93 5.85 -1.70 -13.11
CA ARG A 93 5.56 -3.00 -13.78
C ARG A 93 6.52 -4.11 -13.39
N TRP A 94 7.79 -3.79 -13.10
CA TRP A 94 8.76 -4.79 -12.63
C TRP A 94 8.39 -5.38 -11.26
N ALA A 95 7.65 -4.64 -10.42
CA ALA A 95 7.23 -5.06 -9.09
C ALA A 95 5.96 -5.93 -9.10
N ASN A 96 5.17 -5.89 -10.18
CA ASN A 96 3.98 -6.75 -10.32
C ASN A 96 4.32 -8.11 -10.95
N ASN A 97 5.47 -8.23 -11.63
CA ASN A 97 6.07 -9.51 -12.04
C ASN A 97 7.04 -10.07 -11.00
N LEU A 98 7.32 -9.32 -9.93
CA LEU A 98 7.88 -9.93 -8.73
C LEU A 98 6.74 -10.76 -8.11
N PRO A 99 6.97 -12.06 -7.83
CA PRO A 99 6.00 -12.86 -7.10
C PRO A 99 5.56 -12.07 -5.86
N PRO A 100 4.29 -12.21 -5.41
CA PRO A 100 3.81 -11.55 -4.21
C PRO A 100 4.90 -11.70 -3.15
N LEU A 101 5.46 -10.57 -2.69
CA LEU A 101 6.49 -10.55 -1.67
C LEU A 101 6.01 -11.51 -0.60
N LEU A 102 6.62 -12.70 -0.56
CA LEU A 102 6.22 -13.73 0.38
C LEU A 102 6.17 -13.01 1.73
N PRO A 103 5.09 -13.15 2.52
CA PRO A 103 5.11 -12.63 3.89
C PRO A 103 6.44 -13.06 4.49
N PRO A 104 7.21 -12.16 5.13
CA PRO A 104 8.57 -12.46 5.55
C PRO A 104 8.54 -13.82 6.21
N GLY A 105 9.13 -14.81 5.53
CA GLY A 105 8.99 -16.20 5.94
C GLY A 105 9.43 -16.30 7.39
N PRO A 106 8.84 -17.19 8.20
CA PRO A 106 9.18 -17.31 9.61
C PRO A 106 10.70 -17.34 9.73
N ARG A 107 11.26 -16.22 10.23
CA ARG A 107 12.72 -16.04 10.27
C ARG A 107 13.26 -17.24 11.03
N PRO A 108 14.12 -18.07 10.42
CA PRO A 108 14.52 -19.33 11.04
C PRO A 108 15.12 -19.02 12.40
N TRP A 109 14.60 -19.69 13.44
CA TRP A 109 14.96 -19.52 14.85
C TRP A 109 16.48 -19.49 15.10
N TRP A 110 17.26 -20.11 14.21
CA TRP A 110 18.71 -20.12 14.23
C TRP A 110 19.35 -18.72 14.17
N HIS A 111 18.72 -17.72 13.54
CA HIS A 111 19.24 -16.35 13.57
C HIS A 111 19.29 -15.76 14.99
N TRP A 112 18.29 -16.05 15.82
CA TRP A 112 18.32 -15.63 17.23
C TRP A 112 19.41 -16.36 18.02
N ALA A 113 19.69 -17.61 17.68
CA ALA A 113 20.82 -18.35 18.27
C ALA A 113 22.17 -17.74 17.88
N ILE A 114 22.36 -17.34 16.61
CA ILE A 114 23.59 -16.66 16.17
C ILE A 114 23.74 -15.31 16.88
N PHE A 115 22.68 -14.50 16.96
CA PHE A 115 22.73 -13.21 17.65
C PHE A 115 23.03 -13.38 19.14
N GLY A 116 22.38 -14.33 19.82
CA GLY A 116 22.66 -14.64 21.22
C GLY A 116 24.09 -15.10 21.46
N SER A 117 24.60 -15.98 20.57
CA SER A 117 25.99 -16.45 20.58
C SER A 117 26.99 -15.30 20.42
N ALA A 118 26.77 -14.40 19.46
CA ALA A 118 27.66 -13.26 19.21
C ALA A 118 27.74 -12.31 20.41
N VAL A 119 26.60 -12.02 21.06
CA VAL A 119 26.54 -11.18 22.25
C VAL A 119 27.28 -11.84 23.43
N LEU A 120 27.07 -13.14 23.66
CA LEU A 120 27.78 -13.89 24.70
C LEU A 120 29.30 -13.92 24.47
N ALA A 121 29.73 -14.14 23.22
CA ALA A 121 31.15 -14.14 22.87
C ALA A 121 31.80 -12.77 23.13
N ALA A 122 31.13 -11.67 22.77
CA ALA A 122 31.62 -10.31 23.02
C ALA A 122 31.74 -10.02 24.53
N LEU A 123 30.73 -10.42 25.33
CA LEU A 123 30.78 -10.26 26.78
C LEU A 123 31.88 -11.11 27.43
N ALA A 124 32.06 -12.35 26.98
CA ALA A 124 33.14 -13.20 27.46
C ALA A 124 34.52 -12.59 27.13
N LEU A 125 34.71 -12.10 25.89
CA LEU A 125 35.97 -11.48 25.48
C LEU A 125 36.30 -10.26 26.36
N GLY A 126 35.30 -9.40 26.61
CA GLY A 126 35.46 -8.26 27.52
C GLY A 126 35.80 -8.66 28.95
N PHE A 127 35.16 -9.71 29.48
CA PHE A 127 35.45 -10.24 30.81
C PHE A 127 36.87 -10.80 30.93
N PHE A 128 37.35 -11.49 29.89
CA PHE A 128 38.73 -12.00 29.86
C PHE A 128 39.77 -10.88 29.78
N ILE A 129 39.53 -9.82 29.00
CA ILE A 129 40.42 -8.65 28.95
C ILE A 129 40.48 -7.96 30.32
N ALA A 130 39.34 -7.81 31.01
CA ALA A 130 39.29 -7.20 32.34
C ALA A 130 40.01 -8.02 33.44
N LYS A 131 40.27 -9.31 33.20
CA LYS A 131 40.97 -10.21 34.13
C LYS A 131 42.39 -10.56 33.70
N ALA A 132 42.86 -10.02 32.57
CA ALA A 132 44.23 -10.24 32.14
C ALA A 132 45.18 -9.56 33.15
N PRO A 133 46.23 -10.25 33.62
CA PRO A 133 47.27 -9.61 34.44
C PRO A 133 47.89 -8.48 33.63
N ASP A 134 48.35 -7.42 34.32
CA ASP A 134 48.99 -6.27 33.69
C ASP A 134 50.08 -6.74 32.73
N ILE A 135 49.79 -6.68 31.43
CA ILE A 135 50.77 -6.95 30.39
C ILE A 135 51.72 -5.76 30.44
N GLU A 136 52.89 -5.97 31.04
CA GLU A 136 54.01 -5.04 30.95
C GLU A 136 54.36 -4.86 29.48
N TRP A 137 53.83 -3.79 28.89
CA TRP A 137 54.20 -3.41 27.54
C TRP A 137 55.70 -3.13 27.53
N PRO A 138 56.48 -3.79 26.66
CA PRO A 138 57.90 -3.49 26.55
C PRO A 138 58.05 -2.01 26.24
N THR A 139 58.77 -1.29 27.09
CA THR A 139 59.07 0.13 26.88
C THR A 139 59.77 0.26 25.54
N LEU A 140 59.11 0.91 24.58
CA LEU A 140 59.69 1.21 23.28
C LEU A 140 61.02 1.94 23.50
N PRO A 141 62.12 1.52 22.85
CA PRO A 141 63.38 2.21 22.97
C PRO A 141 63.19 3.67 22.53
N ALA A 142 63.77 4.61 23.27
CA ALA A 142 63.62 6.06 23.10
C ALA A 142 64.17 6.62 21.76
N ASN A 143 64.44 5.75 20.79
CA ASN A 143 65.11 6.07 19.54
C ASN A 143 64.20 5.80 18.35
N VAL A 144 62.96 6.28 18.40
CA VAL A 144 62.07 6.26 17.25
C VAL A 144 62.47 7.43 16.34
N PRO A 145 62.95 7.17 15.11
CA PRO A 145 63.30 8.23 14.18
C PRO A 145 62.06 9.05 13.85
N GLU A 146 62.19 10.36 14.01
CA GLU A 146 61.15 11.34 13.71
C GLU A 146 60.73 11.21 12.24
N ILE A 147 59.50 10.72 12.00
CA ILE A 147 58.96 10.58 10.65
C ILE A 147 58.66 11.99 10.15
N LYS A 148 59.58 12.53 9.36
CA LYS A 148 59.43 13.82 8.69
C LYS A 148 58.20 13.75 7.78
N PRO A 149 57.17 14.60 7.99
CA PRO A 149 55.96 14.56 7.17
C PRO A 149 56.33 14.84 5.71
N ALA A 150 55.89 13.96 4.80
CA ALA A 150 56.09 14.12 3.37
C ALA A 150 55.29 15.34 2.88
N ASN A 151 55.98 16.28 2.24
CA ASN A 151 55.37 17.48 1.64
C ASN A 151 54.43 17.10 0.49
N ASN A 152 53.12 17.11 0.75
CA ASN A 152 52.05 16.88 -0.23
C ASN A 152 51.80 18.12 -1.11
N HIS A 153 52.79 18.57 -1.88
CA HIS A 153 52.69 19.73 -2.78
C HIS A 153 52.82 19.42 -4.27
N GLN A 154 52.60 18.18 -4.71
CA GLN A 154 52.57 17.86 -6.14
C GLN A 154 51.38 16.99 -6.54
N LEU A 155 50.18 17.58 -6.57
CA LEU A 155 49.06 17.08 -7.38
C LEU A 155 48.42 18.28 -8.08
N GLY A 156 49.11 18.79 -9.10
CA GLY A 156 48.53 19.71 -10.07
C GLY A 156 47.71 18.94 -11.12
N PRO A 157 46.64 19.53 -11.67
CA PRO A 157 45.80 18.88 -12.66
C PRO A 157 46.52 18.75 -14.01
N ARG A 158 46.55 17.53 -14.58
CA ARG A 158 46.85 17.33 -16.00
C ARG A 158 45.67 17.86 -16.82
N GLN A 159 45.95 18.86 -17.66
CA GLN A 159 45.08 19.27 -18.77
C GLN A 159 45.10 18.22 -19.87
#